data_AF-W4M692-F1
#
_entry.id   AF-W4M692-F1
#
_cell.length_a   1.000
_cell.length_b   1.000
_cell.length_c   1.000
_cell.angle_alpha   90.00
_cell.angle_beta   90.00
_cell.angle_gamma   90.00
#
_symmetry.space_group_name_H-M   'P 1'
#
loop_
_entity.id
_entity.type
_entity.pdbx_description
1 polymer ?
#
loop_
_entity_poly.entity_id
_entity_poly.type
_entity_poly.pdbx_seq_one_letter_code
_entity_poly.pdbx_strand_id
1 'polypeptide(L)' 'MIFAHTVMEPIGAYRLQPGEDLSLAPRMPHDTDLSGLIDVSTTTDQPIVITDGSQDVGVVNKATLLKGIKGGDN' A
#
# COMPACT_ATOMS: atom_id res chain seq x y z
N MET A 1 0.28 -16.57 0.72
CA MET A 1 -0.76 -15.53 0.90
C MET A 1 -0.04 -14.19 0.89
N ILE A 2 -0.48 -13.24 0.07
CA ILE A 2 0.17 -11.93 -0.07
C ILE A 2 -0.61 -10.92 0.74
N PHE A 3 0.08 -10.23 1.65
CA PHE A 3 -0.49 -9.25 2.56
C PHE A 3 0.12 -7.87 2.33
N ALA A 4 -0.50 -6.83 2.90
CA ALA A 4 0.03 -5.46 2.85
C ALA A 4 1.51 -5.38 3.23
N HIS A 5 1.91 -6.04 4.32
CA HIS A 5 3.29 -6.01 4.81
C HIS A 5 4.31 -6.68 3.86
N THR A 6 3.87 -7.56 2.97
CA THR A 6 4.76 -8.31 2.07
C THR A 6 5.09 -7.53 0.81
N VAL A 7 4.20 -6.61 0.41
CA VAL A 7 4.34 -5.82 -0.82
C VAL A 7 4.72 -4.37 -0.52
N MET A 8 4.39 -3.83 0.65
CA MET A 8 4.61 -2.41 0.98
C MET A 8 6.06 -1.94 0.80
N GLU A 9 6.21 -0.69 0.38
CA GLU A 9 7.48 0.02 0.51
C GLU A 9 7.54 0.72 1.87
N PRO A 10 8.70 0.76 2.53
CA PRO A 10 8.82 1.47 3.80
C PRO A 10 8.54 2.96 3.57
N ILE A 11 7.75 3.57 4.47
CA ILE A 11 7.30 4.96 4.31
C ILE A 11 8.46 5.97 4.17
N GLY A 12 9.62 5.68 4.78
CA GLY A 12 10.82 6.50 4.66
C GLY A 12 11.57 6.35 3.33
N ALA A 13 11.37 5.25 2.60
CA ALA A 13 11.92 5.06 1.25
C ALA A 13 10.94 5.51 0.16
N TYR A 14 9.65 5.57 0.48
CA TYR A 14 8.62 6.00 -0.45
C TYR A 14 8.79 7.48 -0.81
N ARG A 15 8.94 7.76 -2.11
CA ARG A 15 8.83 9.13 -2.63
C ARG A 15 7.44 9.36 -3.17
N LEU A 16 6.74 10.31 -2.56
CA LEU A 16 5.50 10.86 -3.10
C LEU A 16 5.72 11.30 -4.54
N GLN A 17 4.90 10.76 -5.43
CA GLN A 17 4.90 11.18 -6.82
C GLN A 17 4.15 12.52 -6.95
N PRO A 18 4.47 13.34 -7.96
CA PRO A 18 3.77 14.60 -8.17
C PRO A 18 2.27 14.35 -8.38
N GLY A 19 1.45 14.86 -7.47
CA GLY A 19 -0.02 14.70 -7.46
C GLY A 19 -0.55 13.70 -6.44
N GLU A 20 0.32 12.93 -5.77
CA GLU A 20 -0.05 12.08 -4.64
C GLU A 20 0.05 12.84 -3.31
N ASP A 21 -0.90 12.61 -2.41
CA ASP A 21 -0.93 13.22 -1.08
C ASP A 21 -1.19 12.17 0.02
N LEU A 22 -0.20 11.91 0.89
CA LEU A 22 -0.36 10.96 2.01
C LEU A 22 -1.40 11.42 3.04
N SER A 23 -1.75 12.70 3.10
CA SER A 23 -2.75 13.23 4.03
C SER A 23 -4.16 12.83 3.62
N LEU A 24 -4.37 12.71 2.31
CA LEU A 24 -5.62 12.26 1.70
C LEU A 24 -5.59 10.75 1.40
N ALA A 25 -4.49 10.07 1.73
CA ALA A 25 -4.33 8.64 1.52
C ALA A 25 -5.14 7.83 2.55
N PRO A 26 -5.85 6.77 2.11
CA PRO A 26 -6.48 5.85 3.04
C PRO A 26 -5.41 5.12 3.86
N ARG A 27 -5.66 4.97 5.15
CA ARG A 27 -4.79 4.25 6.09
C ARG A 27 -5.37 2.88 6.34
N MET A 28 -4.55 1.86 6.19
CA MET A 28 -4.93 0.47 6.38
C MET A 28 -3.99 -0.22 7.37
N PRO A 29 -4.49 -1.16 8.18
CA PRO A 29 -3.64 -1.97 9.04
C PRO A 29 -2.78 -2.93 8.20
N HIS A 30 -1.59 -3.26 8.69
CA HIS A 30 -0.66 -4.22 8.08
C HIS A 30 -1.21 -5.64 7.86
N ASP A 31 -2.34 -5.96 8.50
CA ASP A 31 -3.05 -7.24 8.47
C ASP A 31 -4.01 -7.30 7.27
N THR A 32 -4.19 -6.18 6.57
CA THR A 32 -5.06 -6.11 5.40
C THR A 32 -4.54 -6.99 4.26
N ASP A 33 -5.41 -7.86 3.76
CA ASP A 33 -5.14 -8.68 2.59
C ASP A 33 -5.05 -7.85 1.30
N LEU A 34 -4.37 -8.42 0.32
CA LEU A 34 -4.25 -7.85 -1.03
C LEU A 34 -5.61 -7.46 -1.63
N SER A 35 -6.64 -8.29 -1.45
CA SER A 35 -7.99 -8.02 -1.98
C SER A 35 -8.58 -6.72 -1.42
N GLY A 36 -8.40 -6.45 -0.12
CA GLY A 36 -8.86 -5.21 0.51
C GLY A 36 -8.09 -4.00 0.02
N LEU A 37 -6.78 -4.16 -0.19
CA LEU A 37 -5.95 -3.10 -0.78
C LEU A 37 -6.34 -2.81 -2.23
N ILE A 38 -6.66 -3.84 -3.02
CA ILE A 38 -7.12 -3.68 -4.41
C ILE A 38 -8.43 -2.89 -4.42
N ASP A 39 -9.41 -3.26 -3.60
CA ASP A 39 -10.69 -2.57 -3.54
C ASP A 39 -10.49 -1.07 -3.24
N VAL A 40 -9.74 -0.76 -2.19
CA VAL A 40 -9.39 0.62 -1.83
C VAL A 40 -8.63 1.33 -2.96
N SER A 41 -7.62 0.67 -3.53
CA SER A 41 -6.81 1.23 -4.63
C SER A 41 -7.60 1.41 -5.94
N THR A 42 -8.73 0.73 -6.12
CA THR A 42 -9.65 1.01 -7.24
C THR A 42 -10.57 2.19 -6.97
N THR A 43 -10.86 2.49 -5.70
CA THR A 43 -11.71 3.62 -5.30
C THR A 43 -10.95 4.95 -5.18
N THR A 44 -9.62 4.90 -5.02
CA THR A 44 -8.77 6.10 -4.94
C THR A 44 -7.56 5.98 -5.86
N ASP A 45 -7.11 7.10 -6.41
CA ASP A 45 -5.84 7.15 -7.14
C ASP A 45 -4.63 7.34 -6.21
N GLN A 46 -4.90 7.55 -4.92
CA GLN A 46 -3.91 7.84 -3.91
C GLN A 46 -3.23 6.56 -3.41
N PRO A 47 -1.96 6.66 -2.97
CA PRO A 47 -1.29 5.56 -2.30
C PRO A 47 -2.00 5.21 -0.99
N ILE A 48 -1.86 3.97 -0.54
CA ILE A 48 -2.42 3.46 0.72
C ILE A 48 -1.32 3.48 1.77
N VAL A 49 -1.55 4.16 2.90
CA VAL A 49 -0.60 4.15 4.01
C VAL A 49 -0.85 2.93 4.88
N ILE A 50 0.18 2.13 5.09
CA ILE A 50 0.14 0.96 5.95
C ILE A 50 0.59 1.35 7.35
N THR A 51 -0.27 1.06 8.31
CA THR A 51 -0.07 1.34 9.72
C THR A 51 0.06 0.04 10.52
N ASP A 52 0.98 0.03 11.46
CA ASP A 52 1.18 -1.01 12.47
C ASP A 52 0.82 -0.39 13.82
N GLY A 53 -0.39 -0.66 14.30
CA GLY A 53 -0.93 -0.03 15.51
C GLY A 53 -1.06 1.49 15.37
N SER A 54 -0.09 2.24 15.90
CA SER A 54 -0.06 3.72 15.88
C SER A 54 1.06 4.31 15.03
N GLN A 55 1.83 3.46 14.32
CA GLN A 55 2.95 3.91 13.52
C GLN A 55 2.71 3.63 12.04
N ASP A 56 2.96 4.63 11.20
CA ASP A 56 3.00 4.44 9.76
C ASP A 56 4.29 3.66 9.40
N VAL A 57 4.15 2.43 8.94
CA VAL A 57 5.28 1.52 8.66
C VAL A 57 5.58 1.42 7.18
N GLY A 58 4.59 1.66 6.32
CA GLY A 58 4.75 1.47 4.88
C GLY A 58 3.74 2.24 4.05
N VAL A 59 3.96 2.23 2.75
CA VAL A 59 3.08 2.79 1.73
C VAL A 59 2.95 1.79 0.60
N VAL A 60 1.71 1.59 0.14
CA VAL A 60 1.37 0.71 -0.99
C VAL A 60 0.70 1.56 -2.05
N ASN A 61 1.38 1.75 -3.18
CA ASN A 61 0.78 2.36 -4.37
C ASN A 61 0.38 1.28 -5.39
N LYS A 62 -0.32 1.68 -6.46
CA LYS A 62 -0.74 0.77 -7.54
C LYS A 62 0.42 0.00 -8.16
N ALA A 63 1.59 0.63 -8.33
CA ALA A 63 2.76 -0.02 -8.90
C ALA A 63 3.27 -1.16 -8.00
N THR A 64 3.34 -0.91 -6.70
CA THR A 64 3.70 -1.88 -5.67
C THR A 64 2.68 -2.99 -5.54
N LEU A 65 1.39 -2.66 -5.63
CA LEU A 65 0.29 -3.62 -5.66
C LEU A 65 0.38 -4.55 -6.88
N LEU A 66 0.59 -3.99 -8.08
CA LEU A 66 0.81 -4.76 -9.31
C LEU A 66 2.05 -5.64 -9.24
N LYS A 67 3.15 -5.13 -8.66
CA LYS A 67 4.36 -5.93 -8.41
C LYS A 67 4.06 -7.10 -7.48
N GLY A 68 3.26 -6.88 -6.44
CA GLY A 68 2.80 -7.93 -5.54
C GLY A 68 1.97 -9.01 -6.24
N ILE A 69 0.98 -8.60 -7.05
CA ILE A 69 0.14 -9.51 -7.85
C ILE A 69 1.02 -10.31 -8.84
N LYS A 70 1.94 -9.64 -9.53
CA LYS A 70 2.83 -10.26 -10.52
C LYS A 70 3.91 -11.15 -9.88
N GLY A 71 4.36 -10.83 -8.67
CA GLY A 71 5.38 -11.57 -7.93
C GLY A 71 4.88 -12.87 -7.27
N GLY A 72 3.60 -13.21 -7.42
CA GLY A 72 2.99 -14.43 -6.88
C GLY A 72 3.35 -15.73 -7.62
N ASP A 73 4.36 -15.75 -8.49
CA ASP A 73 4.84 -16.94 -9.20
C ASP A 73 6.27 -17.27 -8.75
N ASN A 74 6.40 -17.99 -7.62
CA ASN A 74 7.50 -18.91 -7.32
C ASN A 74 7.13 -19.85 -6.18
#